data_AF-A0A0P7Y1V3-F1
#
_entry.id   AF-A0A0P7Y1V3-F1
#
_cell.length_a   1.000
_cell.length_b   1.000
_cell.length_c   1.000
_cell.angle_alpha   90.00
_cell.angle_beta   90.00
_cell.angle_gamma   90.00
#
_symmetry.space_group_name_H-M   'P 1'
#
loop_
_entity.id
_entity.type
_entity.pdbx_description
1 polymer ?
#
loop_
_entity_poly.entity_id
_entity_poly.type
_entity_poly.pdbx_seq_one_letter_code
_entity_poly.pdbx_strand_id
1 'polypeptide(L)'
;MMSEKQLKTCAGFVIAAVMTAVMAAITVGSSGLAAPARAEPIRALQAALDERSCEPGPVDGLWGRMTARALMRFNLASGSGITRPITEADIAKLTGSTAQCDSTAERERRTDLIIADYANNAFGDCAGISQIRHYQRTLTRAVSSPTGVWQFITSINDAGSQFLHAHDAARFEAFIADLVQAAEQGAYTQLDFRRDGNLSNPAHNQSTLLLNVAYFVSIVDHFDLWKPGQRETMIAWGDILRRQSRRTRGPGRGQIDPSVRWPDTVAMQAAANITWGIITHKISDIEAGIDDILSMLRRMHPDGPVRAFIRGPWTNAWMPDKNLYLQDHLIGFMVLAAHAAHYAGRDFFEERFNGTNLHESIAWHLDAIEDPQGFGGLSAKQDMHFFRGSGGFAYWGWVEPYIALFPDSDNAERMREMSRRALGFRTHYRGAAGNTSCLFRGFEPPSRALN
;
A
#
# COMPACT_ATOMS: atom_id res chain seq x y z
N MET A 1 -79.14 -12.65 15.65
CA MET A 1 -78.92 -11.20 15.53
C MET A 1 -78.95 -10.61 16.94
N MET A 2 -77.77 -10.44 17.53
CA MET A 2 -77.48 -9.75 18.81
C MET A 2 -76.24 -8.88 18.55
N SER A 3 -76.24 -7.66 19.07
CA SER A 3 -75.54 -6.51 18.49
C SER A 3 -74.07 -6.33 18.90
N GLU A 4 -73.38 -5.56 18.05
CA GLU A 4 -71.99 -5.11 18.04
C GLU A 4 -71.49 -4.36 19.31
N LYS A 5 -72.32 -4.25 20.36
CA LYS A 5 -71.97 -3.60 21.64
C LYS A 5 -71.56 -4.57 22.76
N GLN A 6 -71.63 -5.89 22.58
CA GLN A 6 -71.20 -6.88 23.59
C GLN A 6 -69.79 -7.46 23.35
N LEU A 7 -69.20 -7.26 22.16
CA LEU A 7 -67.86 -7.78 21.84
C LEU A 7 -66.70 -6.86 22.28
N LYS A 8 -66.98 -5.61 22.70
CA LYS A 8 -65.96 -4.60 23.05
C LYS A 8 -65.61 -4.52 24.55
N THR A 9 -66.14 -5.39 25.41
CA THR A 9 -65.95 -5.27 26.87
C THR A 9 -65.21 -6.45 27.53
N CYS A 10 -64.98 -7.58 26.83
CA CYS A 10 -64.21 -8.72 27.37
C CYS A 10 -62.77 -8.83 26.84
N ALA A 11 -62.39 -8.04 25.82
CA ALA A 11 -61.02 -7.95 25.31
C ALA A 11 -60.07 -7.17 26.26
N GLY A 12 -60.57 -6.63 27.37
CA GLY A 12 -59.81 -5.74 28.26
C GLY A 12 -59.22 -6.36 29.52
N PHE A 13 -59.48 -7.63 29.88
CA PHE A 13 -59.15 -8.11 31.24
C PHE A 13 -58.53 -9.51 31.39
N VAL A 14 -58.26 -10.27 30.31
CA VAL A 14 -57.67 -11.65 30.44
C VAL A 14 -56.28 -11.81 29.81
N ILE A 15 -55.84 -10.86 28.97
CA ILE A 15 -54.51 -10.92 28.33
C ILE A 15 -53.35 -10.58 29.29
N ALA A 16 -53.63 -10.00 30.47
CA ALA A 16 -52.59 -9.59 31.41
C ALA A 16 -52.10 -10.68 32.40
N ALA A 17 -52.71 -11.88 32.46
CA ALA A 17 -52.44 -12.82 33.56
C ALA A 17 -51.93 -14.23 33.18
N VAL A 18 -51.82 -14.58 31.88
CA VAL A 18 -51.37 -15.94 31.46
C VAL A 18 -49.93 -15.94 30.91
N MET A 19 -49.25 -14.78 30.90
CA MET A 19 -47.83 -14.68 30.54
C MET A 19 -46.86 -15.03 31.69
N THR A 20 -47.34 -15.50 32.84
CA THR A 20 -46.49 -15.69 34.02
C THR A 20 -46.77 -16.99 34.76
N ALA A 21 -46.56 -18.14 34.12
CA ALA A 21 -46.08 -19.37 34.78
C ALA A 21 -46.00 -20.54 33.78
N VAL A 22 -44.87 -21.24 33.82
CA VAL A 22 -44.62 -22.60 33.31
C VAL A 22 -44.32 -22.68 31.79
N MET A 23 -43.13 -22.90 31.24
CA MET A 23 -41.79 -23.27 31.75
C MET A 23 -41.77 -24.27 32.91
N ALA A 24 -42.06 -25.54 32.62
CA ALA A 24 -41.42 -26.66 33.30
C ALA A 24 -41.56 -27.96 32.48
N ALA A 25 -40.40 -28.53 32.13
CA ALA A 25 -40.14 -29.93 31.78
C ALA A 25 -40.76 -30.45 30.47
N ILE A 26 -39.98 -30.74 29.43
CA ILE A 26 -39.33 -32.04 29.10
C ILE A 26 -38.60 -31.71 27.77
N THR A 27 -37.30 -31.91 27.49
CA THR A 27 -36.35 -33.00 27.74
C THR A 27 -34.91 -32.59 27.34
N VAL A 28 -33.95 -33.26 27.96
CA VAL A 28 -32.47 -33.17 27.86
C VAL A 28 -31.89 -33.69 26.53
N GLY A 29 -30.76 -33.11 26.11
CA GLY A 29 -29.76 -33.65 25.16
C GLY A 29 -29.48 -32.66 24.02
N SER A 30 -28.26 -32.23 23.68
CA SER A 30 -26.92 -32.82 23.80
C SER A 30 -25.83 -31.77 23.45
N SER A 31 -24.64 -31.94 24.03
CA SER A 31 -23.32 -31.58 23.48
C SER A 31 -23.17 -30.30 22.62
N GLY A 32 -22.83 -29.15 23.24
CA GLY A 32 -22.48 -27.93 22.49
C GLY A 32 -21.74 -26.81 23.24
N LEU A 33 -21.23 -27.03 24.45
CA LEU A 33 -20.86 -25.94 25.38
C LEU A 33 -19.44 -25.34 25.21
N ALA A 34 -18.66 -25.70 24.19
CA ALA A 34 -17.35 -25.07 23.93
C ALA A 34 -17.37 -23.93 22.88
N ALA A 35 -18.42 -23.85 22.06
CA ALA A 35 -18.58 -22.81 21.04
C ALA A 35 -19.17 -21.47 21.56
N PRO A 36 -20.18 -21.44 22.46
CA PRO A 36 -20.79 -20.17 22.86
C PRO A 36 -19.84 -19.30 23.69
N ALA A 37 -19.05 -19.88 24.60
CA ALA A 37 -18.12 -19.14 25.46
C ALA A 37 -16.98 -18.44 24.70
N ARG A 38 -16.54 -18.99 23.56
CA ARG A 38 -15.52 -18.36 22.67
C ARG A 38 -16.10 -17.28 21.75
N ALA A 39 -17.41 -17.32 21.50
CA ALA A 39 -18.10 -16.38 20.63
C ALA A 39 -18.56 -15.11 21.36
N GLU A 40 -18.68 -15.15 22.69
CA GLU A 40 -19.10 -13.99 23.51
C GLU A 40 -18.17 -12.78 23.40
N PRO A 41 -16.84 -12.89 23.51
CA PRO A 41 -15.95 -11.74 23.32
C PRO A 41 -16.06 -11.12 21.92
N ILE A 42 -16.32 -11.96 20.90
CA ILE A 42 -16.46 -11.49 19.52
C ILE A 42 -17.81 -10.79 19.32
N ARG A 43 -18.90 -11.32 19.90
CA ARG A 43 -20.20 -10.63 19.89
C ARG A 43 -20.13 -9.28 20.60
N ALA A 44 -19.49 -9.23 21.76
CA ALA A 44 -19.31 -7.99 22.50
C ALA A 44 -18.52 -6.96 21.69
N LEU A 45 -17.45 -7.41 21.01
CA LEU A 45 -16.67 -6.56 20.10
C LEU A 45 -17.54 -6.05 18.94
N GLN A 46 -18.25 -6.95 18.24
CA GLN A 46 -19.10 -6.60 17.11
C GLN A 46 -20.20 -5.61 17.54
N ALA A 47 -20.88 -5.85 18.66
CA ALA A 47 -21.91 -4.93 19.15
C ALA A 47 -21.34 -3.53 19.40
N ALA A 48 -20.20 -3.45 20.06
CA ALA A 48 -19.60 -2.17 20.43
C ALA A 48 -18.97 -1.43 19.23
N LEU A 49 -18.48 -2.16 18.23
CA LEU A 49 -18.07 -1.60 16.94
C LEU A 49 -19.26 -1.07 16.13
N ASP A 50 -20.39 -1.77 16.16
CA ASP A 50 -21.60 -1.37 15.43
C ASP A 50 -22.19 -0.08 16.00
N GLU A 51 -22.26 0.03 17.33
CA GLU A 51 -22.64 1.25 18.06
C GLU A 51 -21.79 2.46 17.66
N ARG A 52 -20.53 2.23 17.31
CA ARG A 52 -19.56 3.24 16.89
C ARG A 52 -19.56 3.50 15.39
N SER A 53 -20.56 3.00 14.66
CA SER A 53 -20.66 3.11 13.21
C SER A 53 -19.46 2.50 12.46
N CYS A 54 -18.81 1.49 13.06
CA CYS A 54 -17.67 0.80 12.47
C CYS A 54 -18.05 -0.36 11.54
N GLU A 55 -19.35 -0.67 11.41
CA GLU A 55 -19.94 -1.68 10.51
C GLU A 55 -19.22 -3.06 10.56
N PRO A 56 -19.28 -3.77 11.70
CA PRO A 56 -18.61 -5.07 11.89
C PRO A 56 -19.28 -6.25 11.16
N GLY A 57 -20.37 -6.00 10.44
CA GLY A 57 -21.25 -7.03 9.91
C GLY A 57 -22.20 -7.55 11.00
N PRO A 58 -22.83 -8.71 10.80
CA PRO A 58 -23.74 -9.29 11.79
C PRO A 58 -23.07 -9.48 13.15
N VAL A 59 -23.78 -9.15 14.23
CA VAL A 59 -23.36 -9.41 15.62
C VAL A 59 -23.65 -10.87 15.97
N ASP A 60 -22.91 -11.78 15.35
CA ASP A 60 -23.14 -13.22 15.40
C ASP A 60 -22.10 -14.00 16.22
N GLY A 61 -20.99 -13.35 16.59
CA GLY A 61 -19.86 -13.96 17.31
C GLY A 61 -18.89 -14.71 16.41
N LEU A 62 -19.03 -14.57 15.09
CA LEU A 62 -18.13 -15.13 14.10
C LEU A 62 -17.10 -14.10 13.66
N TRP A 63 -15.81 -14.45 13.77
CA TRP A 63 -14.75 -13.58 13.27
C TRP A 63 -14.69 -13.61 11.74
N GLY A 64 -15.30 -12.62 11.09
CA GLY A 64 -15.30 -12.46 9.65
C GLY A 64 -14.49 -11.27 9.15
N ARG A 65 -14.37 -11.14 7.82
CA ARG A 65 -13.70 -10.02 7.14
C ARG A 65 -14.25 -8.65 7.53
N MET A 66 -15.56 -8.56 7.81
CA MET A 66 -16.21 -7.30 8.22
C MET A 66 -15.83 -6.92 9.65
N THR A 67 -15.79 -7.90 10.56
CA THR A 67 -15.39 -7.69 11.95
C THR A 67 -13.91 -7.28 12.05
N ALA A 68 -13.03 -7.90 11.26
CA ALA A 68 -11.62 -7.51 11.18
C ALA A 68 -11.44 -6.06 10.69
N ARG A 69 -12.18 -5.68 9.64
CA ARG A 69 -12.17 -4.31 9.11
C ARG A 69 -12.74 -3.31 10.10
N ALA A 70 -13.85 -3.62 10.76
CA ALA A 70 -14.45 -2.74 11.77
C ALA A 70 -13.50 -2.50 12.94
N LEU A 71 -12.81 -3.54 13.43
CA LEU A 71 -11.80 -3.38 14.46
C LEU A 71 -10.63 -2.51 14.00
N MET A 72 -10.16 -2.70 12.77
CA MET A 72 -9.10 -1.88 12.20
C MET A 72 -9.53 -0.41 12.06
N ARG A 73 -10.76 -0.16 11.58
CA ARG A 73 -11.35 1.19 11.49
C ARG A 73 -11.42 1.84 12.87
N PHE A 74 -11.86 1.10 13.88
CA PHE A 74 -11.89 1.59 15.25
C PHE A 74 -10.50 1.86 15.82
N ASN A 75 -9.53 0.96 15.61
CA ASN A 75 -8.14 1.15 16.04
C ASN A 75 -7.52 2.40 15.41
N LEU A 76 -7.81 2.66 14.14
CA LEU A 76 -7.36 3.87 13.45
C LEU A 76 -8.00 5.13 14.04
N ALA A 77 -9.31 5.09 14.32
CA ALA A 77 -10.04 6.22 14.89
C ALA A 77 -9.68 6.52 16.35
N SER A 78 -9.33 5.49 17.13
CA SER A 78 -9.11 5.58 18.59
C SER A 78 -7.65 5.50 19.03
N GLY A 79 -6.73 5.10 18.15
CA GLY A 79 -5.34 4.77 18.53
C GLY A 79 -5.24 3.55 19.46
N SER A 80 -6.29 2.74 19.60
CA SER A 80 -6.38 1.72 20.65
C SER A 80 -5.55 0.46 20.41
N GLY A 81 -5.14 0.17 19.16
CA GLY A 81 -4.22 -0.94 18.87
C GLY A 81 -4.70 -2.33 19.33
N ILE A 82 -6.01 -2.56 19.40
CA ILE A 82 -6.60 -3.85 19.82
C ILE A 82 -6.25 -4.92 18.79
N THR A 83 -5.75 -6.06 19.24
CA THR A 83 -5.37 -7.20 18.38
C THR A 83 -5.95 -8.51 18.91
N ARG A 84 -5.86 -9.59 18.12
CA ARG A 84 -6.31 -10.91 18.57
C ARG A 84 -5.24 -11.60 19.42
N PRO A 85 -5.64 -12.46 20.40
CA PRO A 85 -7.02 -12.80 20.77
C PRO A 85 -7.73 -11.66 21.51
N ILE A 86 -9.04 -11.48 21.28
CA ILE A 86 -9.82 -10.43 21.94
C ILE A 86 -10.00 -10.79 23.41
N THR A 87 -9.55 -9.90 24.29
CA THR A 87 -9.65 -10.02 25.74
C THR A 87 -10.74 -9.11 26.31
N GLU A 88 -11.16 -9.34 27.55
CA GLU A 88 -12.09 -8.43 28.25
C GLU A 88 -11.51 -7.01 28.39
N ALA A 89 -10.18 -6.88 28.51
CA ALA A 89 -9.51 -5.58 28.54
C ALA A 89 -9.65 -4.83 27.21
N ASP A 90 -9.64 -5.55 26.07
CA ASP A 90 -9.86 -4.96 24.76
C ASP A 90 -11.30 -4.44 24.61
N ILE A 91 -12.28 -5.20 25.13
CA ILE A 91 -13.68 -4.77 25.15
C ILE A 91 -13.83 -3.53 26.03
N ALA A 92 -13.22 -3.50 27.21
CA ALA A 92 -13.25 -2.33 28.10
C ALA A 92 -12.58 -1.09 27.46
N LYS A 93 -11.47 -1.29 26.74
CA LYS A 93 -10.78 -0.23 26.00
C LYS A 93 -11.65 0.32 24.86
N LEU A 94 -12.38 -0.55 24.20
CA LEU A 94 -13.29 -0.18 23.12
C LEU A 94 -14.52 0.56 23.66
N THR A 95 -15.18 0.03 24.70
CA THR A 95 -16.38 0.62 25.29
C THR A 95 -16.11 1.94 26.01
N GLY A 96 -14.92 2.10 26.58
CA GLY A 96 -14.47 3.36 27.20
C GLY A 96 -14.05 4.45 26.21
N SER A 97 -13.94 4.13 24.91
CA SER A 97 -13.57 5.09 23.88
C SER A 97 -14.80 5.80 23.31
N THR A 98 -14.70 7.11 23.16
CA THR A 98 -15.68 7.97 22.48
C THR A 98 -15.43 8.06 20.97
N ALA A 99 -14.44 7.35 20.43
CA ALA A 99 -14.11 7.39 19.03
C ALA A 99 -15.21 6.73 18.17
N GLN A 100 -15.74 7.49 17.23
CA GLN A 100 -16.67 7.01 16.21
C GLN A 100 -15.89 6.64 14.94
N CYS A 101 -16.30 5.57 14.27
CA CYS A 101 -15.84 5.29 12.92
C CYS A 101 -16.63 6.17 11.94
N ASP A 102 -15.93 7.03 11.21
CA ASP A 102 -16.56 7.99 10.29
C ASP A 102 -17.50 7.33 9.26
N SER A 103 -18.64 7.97 9.02
CA SER A 103 -19.58 7.61 7.95
C SER A 103 -18.88 7.60 6.58
N THR A 104 -19.38 6.81 5.62
CA THR A 104 -18.83 6.74 4.24
C THR A 104 -18.65 8.12 3.59
N ALA A 105 -19.53 9.08 3.84
CA ALA A 105 -19.43 10.44 3.30
C ALA A 105 -18.30 11.28 3.92
N GLU A 106 -18.04 11.13 5.22
CA GLU A 106 -16.91 11.80 5.87
C GLU A 106 -15.59 11.10 5.52
N ARG A 107 -15.66 9.79 5.27
CA ARG A 107 -14.54 9.00 4.77
C ARG A 107 -14.18 9.35 3.33
N GLU A 108 -15.17 9.58 2.46
CA GLU A 108 -14.98 10.12 1.11
C GLU A 108 -14.36 11.52 1.20
N ARG A 109 -14.89 12.44 2.02
CA ARG A 109 -14.25 13.76 2.24
C ARG A 109 -12.83 13.67 2.76
N ARG A 110 -12.56 12.79 3.73
CA ARG A 110 -11.22 12.60 4.28
C ARG A 110 -10.29 11.99 3.26
N THR A 111 -10.77 11.04 2.44
CA THR A 111 -10.04 10.53 1.29
C THR A 111 -9.77 11.63 0.27
N ASP A 112 -10.73 12.52 0.02
CA ASP A 112 -10.58 13.66 -0.90
C ASP A 112 -9.55 14.68 -0.38
N LEU A 113 -9.55 14.97 0.93
CA LEU A 113 -8.54 15.82 1.56
C LEU A 113 -7.13 15.20 1.49
N ILE A 114 -7.05 13.89 1.71
CA ILE A 114 -5.82 13.11 1.59
C ILE A 114 -5.29 13.11 0.15
N ILE A 115 -6.18 12.94 -0.82
CA ILE A 115 -5.84 13.01 -2.24
C ILE A 115 -5.36 14.40 -2.61
N ALA A 116 -6.05 15.45 -2.16
CA ALA A 116 -5.66 16.82 -2.41
C ALA A 116 -4.27 17.10 -1.82
N ASP A 117 -4.00 16.67 -0.59
CA ASP A 117 -2.69 16.83 0.06
C ASP A 117 -1.59 16.04 -0.68
N TYR A 118 -1.86 14.78 -1.01
CA TYR A 118 -0.94 13.95 -1.81
C TYR A 118 -0.64 14.56 -3.18
N ALA A 119 -1.66 15.03 -3.91
CA ALA A 119 -1.51 15.64 -5.23
C ALA A 119 -0.78 16.99 -5.17
N ASN A 120 -0.96 17.76 -4.09
CA ASN A 120 -0.31 19.06 -3.93
C ASN A 120 1.16 18.96 -3.46
N ASN A 121 1.51 17.91 -2.72
CA ASN A 121 2.85 17.73 -2.17
C ASN A 121 3.81 16.93 -3.08
N ALA A 122 3.32 16.36 -4.19
CA ALA A 122 4.05 15.40 -5.01
C ALA A 122 4.83 15.97 -6.21
N PHE A 123 5.15 17.27 -6.29
CA PHE A 123 5.84 17.83 -7.47
C PHE A 123 7.03 18.73 -7.12
N GLY A 124 8.19 18.43 -7.72
CA GLY A 124 9.50 19.04 -7.48
C GLY A 124 10.28 19.44 -8.74
N ASP A 125 11.50 19.97 -8.57
CA ASP A 125 12.34 20.45 -9.69
C ASP A 125 12.86 19.30 -10.58
N CYS A 126 12.43 19.33 -11.84
CA CYS A 126 12.74 18.33 -12.87
C CYS A 126 13.86 18.73 -13.85
N ALA A 127 14.65 19.77 -13.53
CA ALA A 127 15.74 20.21 -14.37
C ALA A 127 16.78 19.10 -14.63
N GLY A 128 16.91 18.63 -15.88
CA GLY A 128 17.92 17.63 -16.27
C GLY A 128 17.43 16.54 -17.23
N ILE A 129 16.11 16.42 -17.44
CA ILE A 129 15.52 15.39 -18.32
C ILE A 129 15.50 15.89 -19.77
N SER A 130 16.52 15.56 -20.55
CA SER A 130 16.52 15.85 -21.99
C SER A 130 16.32 14.57 -22.81
N GLN A 131 15.12 14.40 -23.40
CA GLN A 131 14.83 13.86 -24.76
C GLN A 131 13.52 13.03 -24.90
N ILE A 132 12.41 13.71 -25.22
CA ILE A 132 11.06 13.09 -25.33
C ILE A 132 10.85 12.21 -26.59
N ARG A 133 11.50 12.55 -27.71
CA ARG A 133 11.32 11.90 -29.03
C ARG A 133 11.70 10.41 -29.09
N HIS A 134 12.34 9.89 -28.05
CA HIS A 134 12.66 8.47 -27.91
C HIS A 134 11.45 7.66 -27.39
N TYR A 135 10.58 8.24 -26.57
CA TYR A 135 9.54 7.51 -25.82
C TYR A 135 8.29 7.16 -26.61
N GLN A 136 7.82 8.05 -27.49
CA GLN A 136 6.65 7.76 -28.35
C GLN A 136 6.89 6.54 -29.25
N ARG A 137 8.11 6.39 -29.79
CA ARG A 137 8.51 5.20 -30.56
C ARG A 137 8.57 3.93 -29.70
N THR A 138 8.75 4.07 -28.39
CA THR A 138 8.88 2.97 -27.44
C THR A 138 7.52 2.44 -27.00
N LEU A 139 6.50 3.29 -26.76
CA LEU A 139 5.15 2.84 -26.42
C LEU A 139 4.57 1.90 -27.50
N THR A 140 4.58 2.33 -28.77
CA THR A 140 4.04 1.53 -29.89
C THR A 140 4.78 0.19 -30.07
N ARG A 141 6.08 0.13 -29.78
CA ARG A 141 6.88 -1.11 -29.89
C ARG A 141 6.72 -2.01 -28.66
N ALA A 142 6.54 -1.43 -27.48
CA ALA A 142 6.51 -2.14 -26.21
C ALA A 142 5.19 -2.89 -25.99
N VAL A 143 4.04 -2.33 -26.42
CA VAL A 143 2.72 -3.00 -26.34
C VAL A 143 2.76 -4.39 -27.01
N SER A 144 3.57 -4.55 -28.05
CA SER A 144 3.73 -5.81 -28.80
C SER A 144 4.78 -6.77 -28.22
N SER A 145 5.46 -6.44 -27.12
CA SER A 145 6.57 -7.22 -26.57
C SER A 145 6.40 -7.58 -25.09
N PRO A 146 6.43 -8.89 -24.72
CA PRO A 146 6.44 -9.35 -23.32
C PRO A 146 7.64 -8.85 -22.50
N THR A 147 8.76 -8.53 -23.14
CA THR A 147 9.99 -8.04 -22.47
C THR A 147 10.06 -6.51 -22.39
N GLY A 148 9.10 -5.81 -22.98
CA GLY A 148 9.08 -4.34 -23.08
C GLY A 148 8.58 -3.60 -21.84
N VAL A 149 8.13 -4.30 -20.78
CA VAL A 149 7.41 -3.67 -19.65
C VAL A 149 8.21 -2.57 -18.96
N TRP A 150 9.52 -2.75 -18.75
CA TRP A 150 10.36 -1.73 -18.13
C TRP A 150 10.57 -0.50 -19.02
N GLN A 151 10.63 -0.70 -20.34
CA GLN A 151 10.69 0.41 -21.30
C GLN A 151 9.35 1.16 -21.35
N PHE A 152 8.25 0.44 -21.24
CA PHE A 152 6.90 1.00 -21.16
C PHE A 152 6.71 1.84 -19.89
N ILE A 153 7.04 1.27 -18.71
CA ILE A 153 7.04 1.98 -17.42
C ILE A 153 7.91 3.24 -17.48
N THR A 154 9.12 3.10 -18.02
CA THR A 154 10.05 4.22 -18.18
C THR A 154 9.45 5.35 -19.04
N SER A 155 8.75 5.01 -20.12
CA SER A 155 8.11 5.99 -21.00
C SER A 155 7.01 6.78 -20.29
N ILE A 156 6.19 6.12 -19.44
CA ILE A 156 5.17 6.78 -18.61
C ILE A 156 5.82 7.78 -17.65
N ASN A 157 6.87 7.35 -16.95
CA ASN A 157 7.58 8.17 -15.98
C ASN A 157 8.25 9.39 -16.60
N ASP A 158 8.94 9.18 -17.71
CA ASP A 158 9.67 10.24 -18.37
C ASP A 158 8.70 11.27 -18.97
N ALA A 159 7.56 10.85 -19.52
CA ALA A 159 6.52 11.77 -20.01
C ALA A 159 5.94 12.63 -18.88
N GLY A 160 5.57 12.05 -17.75
CA GLY A 160 5.06 12.80 -16.60
C GLY A 160 6.09 13.78 -16.05
N SER A 161 7.33 13.33 -15.86
CA SER A 161 8.41 14.18 -15.33
C SER A 161 8.75 15.35 -16.27
N GLN A 162 8.70 15.12 -17.58
CA GLN A 162 8.92 16.17 -18.57
C GLN A 162 7.79 17.19 -18.59
N PHE A 163 6.55 16.75 -18.43
CA PHE A 163 5.43 17.66 -18.32
C PHE A 163 5.54 18.52 -17.05
N LEU A 164 5.89 17.93 -15.91
CA LEU A 164 6.15 18.67 -14.67
C LEU A 164 7.30 19.67 -14.81
N HIS A 165 8.30 19.39 -15.66
CA HIS A 165 9.39 20.32 -15.92
C HIS A 165 9.02 21.47 -16.87
N ALA A 166 8.44 21.13 -18.02
CA ALA A 166 8.34 22.02 -19.17
C ALA A 166 6.93 22.60 -19.37
N HIS A 167 5.93 22.05 -18.67
CA HIS A 167 4.52 22.40 -18.78
C HIS A 167 3.98 22.41 -20.23
N ASP A 168 4.55 21.57 -21.12
CA ASP A 168 4.10 21.41 -22.51
C ASP A 168 2.86 20.51 -22.58
N ALA A 169 1.70 21.09 -22.29
CA ALA A 169 0.41 20.40 -22.26
C ALA A 169 0.07 19.70 -23.59
N ALA A 170 0.29 20.35 -24.73
CA ALA A 170 -0.01 19.78 -26.03
C ALA A 170 0.76 18.47 -26.29
N ARG A 171 2.04 18.43 -25.90
CA ARG A 171 2.85 17.21 -26.01
C ARG A 171 2.41 16.14 -25.03
N PHE A 172 2.06 16.52 -23.81
CA PHE A 172 1.62 15.57 -22.80
C PHE A 172 0.24 14.97 -23.13
N GLU A 173 -0.70 15.76 -23.65
CA GLU A 173 -1.99 15.29 -24.17
C GLU A 173 -1.84 14.28 -25.32
N ALA A 174 -0.86 14.47 -26.20
CA ALA A 174 -0.57 13.49 -27.25
C ALA A 174 -0.09 12.16 -26.65
N PHE A 175 0.76 12.20 -25.61
CA PHE A 175 1.18 11.01 -24.88
C PHE A 175 0.02 10.34 -24.12
N ILE A 176 -0.86 11.14 -23.49
CA ILE A 176 -2.08 10.64 -22.84
C ILE A 176 -2.90 9.83 -23.83
N ALA A 177 -3.13 10.35 -25.04
CA ALA A 177 -3.89 9.63 -26.08
C ALA A 177 -3.23 8.29 -26.48
N ASP A 178 -1.92 8.26 -26.68
CA ASP A 178 -1.17 7.03 -26.99
C ASP A 178 -1.26 6.00 -25.86
N LEU A 179 -1.15 6.45 -24.60
CA LEU A 179 -1.24 5.57 -23.43
C LEU A 179 -2.66 5.04 -23.23
N VAL A 180 -3.69 5.86 -23.44
CA VAL A 180 -5.10 5.43 -23.41
C VAL A 180 -5.34 4.34 -24.46
N GLN A 181 -4.81 4.51 -25.68
CA GLN A 181 -4.91 3.47 -26.72
C GLN A 181 -4.23 2.16 -26.30
N ALA A 182 -3.06 2.23 -25.66
CA ALA A 182 -2.40 1.05 -25.11
C ALA A 182 -3.22 0.38 -23.99
N ALA A 183 -3.87 1.18 -23.15
CA ALA A 183 -4.76 0.70 -22.10
C ALA A 183 -6.00 -0.02 -22.67
N GLU A 184 -6.62 0.52 -23.73
CA GLU A 184 -7.74 -0.12 -24.46
C GLU A 184 -7.33 -1.47 -25.06
N GLN A 185 -6.09 -1.58 -25.53
CA GLN A 185 -5.53 -2.83 -26.04
C GLN A 185 -5.16 -3.84 -24.94
N GLY A 186 -5.34 -3.47 -23.66
CA GLY A 186 -5.05 -4.34 -22.53
C GLY A 186 -3.56 -4.59 -22.34
N ALA A 187 -2.70 -3.61 -22.66
CA ALA A 187 -1.25 -3.72 -22.50
C ALA A 187 -0.88 -4.24 -21.10
N TYR A 188 -0.06 -5.28 -21.04
CA TYR A 188 0.44 -5.90 -19.80
C TYR A 188 -0.64 -6.36 -18.79
N THR A 189 -1.87 -6.64 -19.24
CA THR A 189 -2.93 -7.20 -18.38
C THR A 189 -2.80 -8.71 -18.16
N GLN A 190 -2.07 -9.42 -19.03
CA GLN A 190 -1.83 -10.86 -18.92
C GLN A 190 -0.48 -11.16 -18.28
N LEU A 191 -0.47 -12.01 -17.25
CA LEU A 191 0.75 -12.46 -16.61
C LEU A 191 1.27 -13.74 -17.27
N ASP A 192 2.37 -13.63 -18.02
CA ASP A 192 3.08 -14.80 -18.54
C ASP A 192 4.15 -15.26 -17.55
N PHE A 193 3.86 -16.36 -16.86
CA PHE A 193 4.78 -17.04 -15.96
C PHE A 193 5.49 -18.25 -16.62
N ARG A 194 5.28 -18.50 -17.92
CA ARG A 194 5.78 -19.68 -18.64
C ARG A 194 7.13 -19.41 -19.32
N ARG A 195 7.43 -18.14 -19.59
CA ARG A 195 8.68 -17.71 -20.21
C ARG A 195 9.76 -17.41 -19.17
N ASP A 196 10.67 -18.37 -19.08
CA ASP A 196 12.11 -18.14 -19.02
C ASP A 196 12.75 -18.13 -17.62
N GLY A 197 13.91 -18.79 -17.54
CA GLY A 197 14.85 -18.73 -16.43
C GLY A 197 15.48 -17.35 -16.22
N ASN A 198 14.71 -16.27 -16.43
CA ASN A 198 15.10 -14.87 -16.34
C ASN A 198 14.21 -14.15 -15.30
N LEU A 199 14.45 -14.47 -14.02
CA LEU A 199 14.59 -13.59 -12.84
C LEU A 199 13.58 -12.47 -12.50
N SER A 200 12.74 -11.93 -13.38
CA SER A 200 11.75 -10.89 -13.01
C SER A 200 10.36 -11.49 -12.77
N ASN A 201 9.82 -11.33 -11.57
CA ASN A 201 8.49 -11.80 -11.21
C ASN A 201 7.40 -10.99 -11.97
N PRO A 202 6.55 -11.61 -12.81
CA PRO A 202 5.50 -10.91 -13.55
C PRO A 202 4.56 -10.08 -12.65
N ALA A 203 4.26 -10.58 -11.45
CA ALA A 203 3.46 -9.85 -10.46
C ALA A 203 4.16 -8.58 -9.94
N HIS A 204 5.48 -8.63 -9.76
CA HIS A 204 6.29 -7.47 -9.40
C HIS A 204 6.21 -6.42 -10.51
N ASN A 205 6.50 -6.82 -11.77
CA ASN A 205 6.47 -5.90 -12.91
C ASN A 205 5.11 -5.20 -13.07
N GLN A 206 4.03 -5.95 -12.87
CA GLN A 206 2.67 -5.39 -12.98
C GLN A 206 2.33 -4.44 -11.81
N SER A 207 2.84 -4.72 -10.61
CA SER A 207 2.68 -3.82 -9.45
C SER A 207 3.47 -2.52 -9.66
N THR A 208 4.69 -2.62 -10.19
CA THR A 208 5.48 -1.46 -10.58
C THR A 208 4.75 -0.65 -11.65
N LEU A 209 4.21 -1.29 -12.68
CA LEU A 209 3.41 -0.60 -13.69
C LEU A 209 2.22 0.13 -13.07
N LEU A 210 1.44 -0.55 -12.22
CA LEU A 210 0.30 0.07 -11.54
C LEU A 210 0.71 1.31 -10.74
N LEU A 211 1.81 1.24 -9.98
CA LEU A 211 2.31 2.38 -9.20
C LEU A 211 2.61 3.59 -10.09
N ASN A 212 3.29 3.39 -11.22
CA ASN A 212 3.64 4.48 -12.14
C ASN A 212 2.41 5.00 -12.91
N VAL A 213 1.45 4.13 -13.22
CA VAL A 213 0.15 4.54 -13.77
C VAL A 213 -0.63 5.38 -12.76
N ALA A 214 -0.54 5.04 -11.47
CA ALA A 214 -1.17 5.83 -10.42
C ALA A 214 -0.60 7.26 -10.39
N TYR A 215 0.72 7.44 -10.30
CA TYR A 215 1.33 8.77 -10.37
C TYR A 215 0.99 9.51 -11.66
N PHE A 216 0.99 8.82 -12.80
CA PHE A 216 0.59 9.42 -14.07
C PHE A 216 -0.85 9.94 -14.02
N VAL A 217 -1.81 9.12 -13.57
CA VAL A 217 -3.21 9.54 -13.42
C VAL A 217 -3.34 10.73 -12.47
N SER A 218 -2.59 10.73 -11.36
CA SER A 218 -2.57 11.86 -10.41
C SER A 218 -2.08 13.16 -11.05
N ILE A 219 -1.06 13.11 -11.93
CA ILE A 219 -0.58 14.28 -12.67
C ILE A 219 -1.69 14.78 -13.62
N VAL A 220 -2.29 13.88 -14.41
CA VAL A 220 -3.31 14.27 -15.39
C VAL A 220 -4.58 14.80 -14.70
N ASP A 221 -4.96 14.24 -13.55
CA ASP A 221 -6.04 14.74 -12.70
C ASP A 221 -5.75 16.14 -12.16
N HIS A 222 -4.56 16.36 -11.59
CA HIS A 222 -4.17 17.65 -10.99
C HIS A 222 -4.20 18.81 -11.99
N PHE A 223 -3.78 18.55 -13.23
CA PHE A 223 -3.72 19.56 -14.29
C PHE A 223 -4.96 19.59 -15.19
N ASP A 224 -6.00 18.79 -14.90
CA ASP A 224 -7.25 18.70 -15.65
C ASP A 224 -7.05 18.49 -17.17
N LEU A 225 -6.23 17.49 -17.53
CA LEU A 225 -5.81 17.25 -18.91
C LEU A 225 -6.55 16.09 -19.60
N TRP A 226 -7.56 15.51 -18.95
CA TRP A 226 -8.33 14.42 -19.52
C TRP A 226 -9.30 14.89 -20.60
N LYS A 227 -9.34 14.19 -21.73
CA LYS A 227 -10.48 14.24 -22.65
C LYS A 227 -11.59 13.30 -22.17
N PRO A 228 -12.85 13.54 -22.56
CA PRO A 228 -13.98 12.70 -22.13
C PRO A 228 -13.72 11.21 -22.37
N GLY A 229 -13.93 10.38 -21.34
CA GLY A 229 -13.77 8.92 -21.40
C GLY A 229 -12.34 8.40 -21.19
N GLN A 230 -11.31 9.25 -21.27
CA GLN A 230 -9.92 8.80 -21.14
C GLN A 230 -9.60 8.34 -19.72
N ARG A 231 -10.05 9.11 -18.71
CA ARG A 231 -9.80 8.79 -17.30
C ARG A 231 -10.44 7.45 -16.92
N GLU A 232 -11.68 7.21 -17.35
CA GLU A 232 -12.42 5.98 -17.10
C GLU A 232 -11.71 4.76 -17.71
N THR A 233 -11.21 4.89 -18.94
CA THR A 233 -10.41 3.84 -19.59
C THR A 233 -9.14 3.53 -18.81
N MET A 234 -8.43 4.56 -18.34
CA MET A 234 -7.21 4.39 -17.54
C MET A 234 -7.49 3.72 -16.20
N ILE A 235 -8.59 4.10 -15.52
CA ILE A 235 -9.02 3.45 -14.27
C ILE A 235 -9.38 1.99 -14.51
N ALA A 236 -10.14 1.69 -15.56
CA ALA A 236 -10.52 0.32 -15.90
C ALA A 236 -9.29 -0.56 -16.16
N TRP A 237 -8.29 -0.03 -16.85
CA TRP A 237 -7.03 -0.73 -17.10
C TRP A 237 -6.21 -0.93 -15.83
N GLY A 238 -6.01 0.11 -15.02
CA GLY A 238 -5.29 0.01 -13.74
C GLY A 238 -5.95 -0.99 -12.76
N ASP A 239 -7.28 -1.05 -12.74
CA ASP A 239 -8.02 -2.05 -11.96
C ASP A 239 -7.74 -3.49 -12.41
N ILE A 240 -7.54 -3.71 -13.72
CA ILE A 240 -7.11 -5.01 -14.24
C ILE A 240 -5.69 -5.32 -13.76
N LEU A 241 -4.75 -4.37 -13.91
CA LEU A 241 -3.37 -4.54 -13.45
C LEU A 241 -3.31 -4.90 -11.96
N ARG A 242 -4.07 -4.19 -11.12
CA ARG A 242 -4.19 -4.41 -9.68
C ARG A 242 -4.71 -5.81 -9.34
N ARG A 243 -5.79 -6.25 -9.99
CA ARG A 243 -6.34 -7.59 -9.73
C ARG A 243 -5.38 -8.69 -10.14
N GLN A 244 -4.66 -8.49 -11.23
CA GLN A 244 -3.74 -9.49 -11.77
C GLN A 244 -2.44 -9.55 -10.96
N SER A 245 -1.92 -8.42 -10.48
CA SER A 245 -0.65 -8.37 -9.75
C SER A 245 -0.67 -9.13 -8.42
N ARG A 246 -1.87 -9.39 -7.86
CA ARG A 246 -2.06 -10.27 -6.69
C ARG A 246 -1.83 -11.75 -6.98
N ARG A 247 -1.83 -12.17 -8.25
CA ARG A 247 -1.58 -13.56 -8.64
C ARG A 247 -0.08 -13.80 -8.58
N THR A 248 0.40 -14.36 -7.48
CA THR A 248 1.82 -14.68 -7.29
C THR A 248 2.14 -16.14 -7.59
N ARG A 249 3.37 -16.40 -8.03
CA ARG A 249 3.94 -17.76 -8.09
C ARG A 249 5.23 -17.79 -7.28
N GLY A 250 5.39 -18.81 -6.43
CA GLY A 250 6.59 -19.04 -5.63
C GLY A 250 7.84 -19.39 -6.45
N PRO A 251 9.04 -19.41 -5.81
CA PRO A 251 10.29 -19.72 -6.47
C PRO A 251 10.41 -21.22 -6.78
N GLY A 252 10.69 -21.56 -8.04
CA GLY A 252 11.02 -22.93 -8.44
C GLY A 252 10.79 -23.18 -9.92
N ARG A 253 11.79 -23.72 -10.62
CA ARG A 253 11.59 -24.33 -11.95
C ARG A 253 10.85 -25.66 -11.76
N GLY A 254 9.55 -25.61 -11.49
CA GLY A 254 8.68 -26.81 -11.60
C GLY A 254 7.54 -26.98 -10.60
N GLN A 255 7.54 -26.32 -9.43
CA GLN A 255 6.37 -26.34 -8.54
C GLN A 255 5.96 -24.93 -8.12
N ILE A 256 4.71 -24.62 -8.46
CA ILE A 256 4.04 -23.35 -8.24
C ILE A 256 3.35 -23.45 -6.88
N ASP A 257 3.87 -22.75 -5.87
CA ASP A 257 3.13 -22.50 -4.63
C ASP A 257 2.67 -21.04 -4.58
N PRO A 258 1.38 -20.76 -4.82
CA PRO A 258 0.81 -19.42 -4.73
C PRO A 258 0.88 -18.80 -3.32
N SER A 259 1.09 -19.61 -2.27
CA SER A 259 1.23 -19.13 -0.88
C SER A 259 2.58 -18.46 -0.60
N VAL A 260 3.58 -18.68 -1.47
CA VAL A 260 4.94 -18.14 -1.29
C VAL A 260 5.11 -16.87 -2.13
N ARG A 261 4.99 -15.71 -1.47
CA ARG A 261 5.19 -14.38 -2.07
C ARG A 261 6.57 -13.82 -1.73
N TRP A 262 7.28 -13.34 -2.75
CA TRP A 262 8.54 -12.61 -2.58
C TRP A 262 8.33 -11.34 -1.74
N PRO A 263 9.10 -11.12 -0.66
CA PRO A 263 8.87 -10.00 0.26
C PRO A 263 8.85 -8.62 -0.42
N ASP A 264 9.81 -8.33 -1.29
CA ASP A 264 9.87 -7.10 -2.07
C ASP A 264 8.67 -6.95 -3.00
N THR A 265 8.18 -8.05 -3.58
CA THR A 265 6.97 -8.04 -4.40
C THR A 265 5.71 -7.74 -3.57
N VAL A 266 5.65 -8.18 -2.31
CA VAL A 266 4.56 -7.82 -1.38
C VAL A 266 4.61 -6.33 -1.05
N ALA A 267 5.79 -5.81 -0.71
CA ALA A 267 5.96 -4.39 -0.40
C ALA A 267 5.64 -3.49 -1.60
N MET A 268 6.06 -3.87 -2.82
CA MET A 268 5.68 -3.16 -4.05
C MET A 268 4.16 -3.17 -4.28
N GLN A 269 3.50 -4.31 -4.05
CA GLN A 269 2.04 -4.40 -4.13
C GLN A 269 1.36 -3.51 -3.09
N ALA A 270 1.89 -3.43 -1.88
CA ALA A 270 1.38 -2.52 -0.86
C ALA A 270 1.43 -1.07 -1.36
N ALA A 271 2.58 -0.62 -1.84
CA ALA A 271 2.75 0.73 -2.37
C ALA A 271 1.78 1.00 -3.53
N ALA A 272 1.74 0.12 -4.53
CA ALA A 272 0.88 0.27 -5.70
C ALA A 272 -0.62 0.29 -5.32
N ASN A 273 -1.07 -0.59 -4.42
CA ASN A 273 -2.47 -0.69 -4.02
C ASN A 273 -2.92 0.52 -3.19
N ILE A 274 -2.09 0.99 -2.25
CA ILE A 274 -2.41 2.19 -1.44
C ILE A 274 -2.49 3.41 -2.35
N THR A 275 -1.46 3.65 -3.17
CA THR A 275 -1.42 4.79 -4.08
C THR A 275 -2.57 4.74 -5.10
N TRP A 276 -2.84 3.59 -5.71
CA TRP A 276 -3.99 3.43 -6.62
C TRP A 276 -5.34 3.65 -5.93
N GLY A 277 -5.49 3.12 -4.71
CA GLY A 277 -6.71 3.29 -3.92
C GLY A 277 -6.96 4.75 -3.53
N ILE A 278 -5.91 5.51 -3.22
CA ILE A 278 -5.98 6.97 -3.01
C ILE A 278 -6.50 7.63 -4.30
N ILE A 279 -5.79 7.50 -5.41
CA ILE A 279 -6.13 8.20 -6.67
C ILE A 279 -7.52 7.84 -7.23
N THR A 280 -7.97 6.61 -7.01
CA THR A 280 -9.27 6.13 -7.51
C THR A 280 -10.39 6.21 -6.48
N HIS A 281 -10.13 6.75 -5.28
CA HIS A 281 -11.07 6.83 -4.16
C HIS A 281 -11.62 5.46 -3.73
N LYS A 282 -10.81 4.40 -3.86
CA LYS A 282 -11.17 3.01 -3.53
C LYS A 282 -10.54 2.58 -2.21
N ILE A 283 -11.25 2.83 -1.12
CA ILE A 283 -10.82 2.44 0.24
C ILE A 283 -10.49 0.94 0.33
N SER A 284 -11.22 0.07 -0.37
CA SER A 284 -10.94 -1.36 -0.37
C SER A 284 -9.55 -1.70 -0.92
N ASP A 285 -9.02 -0.89 -1.83
CA ASP A 285 -7.68 -1.07 -2.39
C ASP A 285 -6.62 -0.52 -1.42
N ILE A 286 -6.90 0.60 -0.74
CA ILE A 286 -6.07 1.14 0.35
C ILE A 286 -5.91 0.11 1.46
N GLU A 287 -7.03 -0.42 1.99
CA GLU A 287 -7.03 -1.45 3.03
C GLU A 287 -6.21 -2.67 2.62
N ALA A 288 -6.40 -3.12 1.38
CA ALA A 288 -5.75 -4.32 0.89
C ALA A 288 -4.24 -4.11 0.66
N GLY A 289 -3.77 -2.88 0.46
CA GLY A 289 -2.35 -2.53 0.48
C GLY A 289 -1.79 -2.34 1.90
N ILE A 290 -2.59 -1.78 2.83
CA ILE A 290 -2.26 -1.72 4.26
C ILE A 290 -2.03 -3.13 4.82
N ASP A 291 -2.89 -4.09 4.48
CA ASP A 291 -2.73 -5.49 4.89
C ASP A 291 -1.39 -6.08 4.39
N ASP A 292 -0.99 -5.76 3.15
CA ASP A 292 0.26 -6.21 2.56
C ASP A 292 1.48 -5.63 3.31
N ILE A 293 1.54 -4.32 3.57
CA ILE A 293 2.66 -3.71 4.33
C ILE A 293 2.69 -4.17 5.79
N LEU A 294 1.54 -4.29 6.46
CA LEU A 294 1.47 -4.84 7.82
C LEU A 294 2.01 -6.26 7.89
N SER A 295 1.81 -7.06 6.83
CA SER A 295 2.38 -8.42 6.76
C SER A 295 3.91 -8.42 6.70
N MET A 296 4.53 -7.33 6.23
CA MET A 296 5.99 -7.12 6.23
C MET A 296 6.46 -6.53 7.55
N LEU A 297 5.82 -5.47 8.04
CA LEU A 297 6.20 -4.80 9.30
C LEU A 297 6.15 -5.75 10.51
N ARG A 298 5.18 -6.66 10.56
CA ARG A 298 5.10 -7.70 11.62
C ARG A 298 6.26 -8.70 11.59
N ARG A 299 7.04 -8.75 10.50
CA ARG A 299 8.23 -9.61 10.36
C ARG A 299 9.52 -8.88 10.75
N MET A 300 9.45 -7.61 11.16
CA MET A 300 10.61 -6.91 11.70
C MET A 300 11.14 -7.66 12.93
N HIS A 301 12.46 -7.84 12.96
CA HIS A 301 13.14 -8.48 14.06
C HIS A 301 13.43 -7.44 15.17
N PRO A 302 13.48 -7.82 16.46
CA PRO A 302 13.76 -6.89 17.56
C PRO A 302 15.08 -6.10 17.45
N ASP A 303 16.03 -6.52 16.61
CA ASP A 303 17.29 -5.82 16.35
C ASP A 303 17.22 -4.83 15.17
N GLY A 304 16.01 -4.52 14.67
CA GLY A 304 15.78 -3.46 13.69
C GLY A 304 14.97 -3.88 12.46
N PRO A 305 15.45 -4.83 11.63
CA PRO A 305 15.01 -4.91 10.24
C PRO A 305 14.01 -6.03 9.91
N VAL A 306 13.34 -5.89 8.76
CA VAL A 306 12.86 -7.04 7.97
C VAL A 306 14.05 -7.65 7.19
N ARG A 307 14.80 -8.56 7.81
CA ARG A 307 16.04 -9.14 7.23
C ARG A 307 15.85 -10.26 6.21
N ALA A 308 14.79 -10.19 5.39
CA ALA A 308 14.34 -11.32 4.56
C ALA A 308 15.42 -11.87 3.61
N PHE A 309 16.26 -10.99 3.04
CA PHE A 309 17.29 -11.34 2.06
C PHE A 309 18.70 -11.40 2.65
N ILE A 310 18.96 -10.80 3.81
CA ILE A 310 20.30 -10.82 4.44
C ILE A 310 20.46 -11.99 5.42
N ARG A 311 19.46 -12.25 6.28
CA ARG A 311 19.48 -13.33 7.30
C ARG A 311 18.13 -14.05 7.39
N GLY A 312 17.43 -14.14 6.27
CA GLY A 312 16.07 -14.66 6.20
C GLY A 312 15.94 -15.85 5.27
N PRO A 313 14.71 -16.38 5.11
CA PRO A 313 14.47 -17.54 4.24
C PRO A 313 14.74 -17.24 2.75
N TRP A 314 14.94 -15.98 2.37
CA TRP A 314 15.23 -15.56 1.01
C TRP A 314 16.70 -15.21 0.77
N THR A 315 17.57 -15.41 1.76
CA THR A 315 19.01 -15.21 1.59
C THR A 315 19.56 -16.14 0.52
N ASN A 316 20.32 -15.56 -0.42
CA ASN A 316 20.86 -16.22 -1.62
C ASN A 316 19.80 -16.79 -2.58
N ALA A 317 18.52 -16.41 -2.46
CA ALA A 317 17.45 -16.95 -3.30
C ALA A 317 17.61 -16.61 -4.80
N TRP A 318 18.31 -15.53 -5.12
CA TRP A 318 18.71 -15.17 -6.48
C TRP A 318 20.20 -15.47 -6.72
N MET A 319 21.10 -14.67 -6.15
CA MET A 319 22.55 -14.86 -6.18
C MET A 319 23.14 -14.28 -4.88
N PRO A 320 24.26 -14.82 -4.36
CA PRO A 320 24.82 -14.34 -3.09
C PRO A 320 25.26 -12.87 -3.05
N ASP A 321 25.60 -12.29 -4.19
CA ASP A 321 25.92 -10.87 -4.34
C ASP A 321 24.68 -9.97 -4.47
N LYS A 322 23.47 -10.53 -4.59
CA LYS A 322 22.21 -9.77 -4.76
C LYS A 322 21.43 -9.57 -3.46
N ASN A 323 21.90 -10.09 -2.32
CA ASN A 323 21.17 -10.03 -1.06
C ASN A 323 20.92 -8.58 -0.61
N LEU A 324 21.96 -7.73 -0.62
CA LEU A 324 21.82 -6.33 -0.24
C LEU A 324 20.97 -5.53 -1.26
N TYR A 325 21.11 -5.83 -2.55
CA TYR A 325 20.27 -5.25 -3.61
C TYR A 325 18.78 -5.56 -3.41
N LEU A 326 18.43 -6.82 -3.12
CA LEU A 326 17.05 -7.23 -2.84
C LEU A 326 16.54 -6.67 -1.51
N GLN A 327 17.42 -6.53 -0.53
CA GLN A 327 17.11 -5.87 0.74
C GLN A 327 16.78 -4.39 0.53
N ASP A 328 17.55 -3.68 -0.30
CA ASP A 328 17.29 -2.27 -0.63
C ASP A 328 15.94 -2.09 -1.33
N HIS A 329 15.61 -2.98 -2.27
CA HIS A 329 14.28 -3.02 -2.88
C HIS A 329 13.16 -3.18 -1.84
N LEU A 330 13.29 -4.14 -0.93
CA LEU A 330 12.30 -4.39 0.11
C LEU A 330 12.09 -3.15 0.99
N ILE A 331 13.17 -2.57 1.51
CA ILE A 331 13.11 -1.37 2.34
C ILE A 331 12.50 -0.21 1.55
N GLY A 332 12.95 0.02 0.33
CA GLY A 332 12.45 1.11 -0.50
C GLY A 332 10.96 1.02 -0.82
N PHE A 333 10.45 -0.18 -1.08
CA PHE A 333 9.01 -0.36 -1.32
C PHE A 333 8.18 -0.27 -0.03
N MET A 334 8.74 -0.68 1.11
CA MET A 334 8.12 -0.43 2.42
C MET A 334 8.03 1.06 2.72
N VAL A 335 9.07 1.84 2.40
CA VAL A 335 9.06 3.31 2.51
C VAL A 335 8.00 3.92 1.61
N LEU A 336 7.92 3.53 0.33
CA LEU A 336 6.89 4.04 -0.59
C LEU A 336 5.48 3.71 -0.09
N ALA A 337 5.26 2.49 0.40
CA ALA A 337 3.98 2.08 0.95
C ALA A 337 3.64 2.83 2.26
N ALA A 338 4.60 3.01 3.15
CA ALA A 338 4.44 3.77 4.39
C ALA A 338 4.20 5.26 4.13
N HIS A 339 4.89 5.84 3.16
CA HIS A 339 4.66 7.21 2.69
C HIS A 339 3.24 7.38 2.17
N ALA A 340 2.79 6.52 1.25
CA ALA A 340 1.41 6.57 0.76
C ALA A 340 0.39 6.35 1.90
N ALA A 341 0.70 5.46 2.86
CA ALA A 341 -0.15 5.23 4.02
C ALA A 341 -0.22 6.43 4.98
N HIS A 342 0.88 7.16 5.15
CA HIS A 342 0.94 8.38 5.97
C HIS A 342 -0.10 9.39 5.47
N TYR A 343 -0.12 9.65 4.16
CA TYR A 343 -1.16 10.46 3.54
C TYR A 343 -2.55 9.82 3.68
N ALA A 344 -2.67 8.48 3.61
CA ALA A 344 -3.92 7.78 3.95
C ALA A 344 -4.32 7.86 5.45
N GLY A 345 -3.63 8.65 6.26
CA GLY A 345 -3.90 8.85 7.69
C GLY A 345 -3.36 7.73 8.60
N ARG A 346 -2.43 6.92 8.10
CA ARG A 346 -1.82 5.79 8.81
C ARG A 346 -0.30 5.93 8.82
N ASP A 347 0.24 6.39 9.94
CA ASP A 347 1.68 6.55 10.09
C ASP A 347 2.37 5.26 10.53
N PHE A 348 3.01 4.57 9.60
CA PHE A 348 3.79 3.37 9.89
C PHE A 348 5.23 3.66 10.31
N PHE A 349 5.70 4.90 10.19
CA PHE A 349 7.07 5.25 10.59
C PHE A 349 7.20 5.32 12.11
N GLU A 350 6.18 5.85 12.78
CA GLU A 350 6.11 5.97 14.24
C GLU A 350 5.62 4.68 14.95
N GLU A 351 4.93 3.79 14.23
CA GLU A 351 4.42 2.55 14.81
C GLU A 351 5.54 1.54 15.13
N ARG A 352 5.47 0.95 16.33
CA ARG A 352 6.39 -0.10 16.74
C ARG A 352 5.84 -1.50 16.48
N PHE A 353 6.66 -2.37 15.89
CA PHE A 353 6.40 -3.79 15.68
C PHE A 353 7.57 -4.60 16.26
N ASN A 354 7.28 -5.57 17.13
CA ASN A 354 8.30 -6.36 17.84
C ASN A 354 9.39 -5.53 18.53
N GLY A 355 9.00 -4.35 19.05
CA GLY A 355 9.92 -3.47 19.75
C GLY A 355 10.81 -2.60 18.86
N THR A 356 10.66 -2.65 17.53
CA THR A 356 11.37 -1.78 16.57
C THR A 356 10.39 -0.98 15.69
N ASN A 357 10.84 -0.01 14.90
CA ASN A 357 10.03 0.71 13.90
C ASN A 357 10.74 0.82 12.53
N LEU A 358 10.08 1.48 11.57
CA LEU A 358 10.61 1.61 10.22
C LEU A 358 11.86 2.51 10.15
N HIS A 359 11.98 3.53 11.00
CA HIS A 359 13.20 4.34 11.11
C HIS A 359 14.42 3.52 11.54
N GLU A 360 14.25 2.66 12.54
CA GLU A 360 15.28 1.76 13.05
C GLU A 360 15.64 0.69 11.99
N SER A 361 14.66 0.17 11.24
CA SER A 361 14.91 -0.73 10.11
C SER A 361 15.69 -0.05 8.97
N ILE A 362 15.43 1.24 8.71
CA ILE A 362 16.16 2.02 7.71
C ILE A 362 17.59 2.25 8.17
N ALA A 363 17.80 2.69 9.42
CA ALA A 363 19.12 2.89 9.99
C ALA A 363 19.98 1.63 9.88
N TRP A 364 19.41 0.47 10.23
CA TRP A 364 20.07 -0.83 10.10
C TRP A 364 20.44 -1.16 8.65
N HIS A 365 19.60 -0.80 7.68
CA HIS A 365 19.89 -1.03 6.26
C HIS A 365 21.00 -0.10 5.75
N LEU A 366 21.02 1.16 6.20
CA LEU A 366 22.12 2.08 5.90
C LEU A 366 23.45 1.56 6.46
N ASP A 367 23.46 1.03 7.69
CA ASP A 367 24.65 0.38 8.25
C ASP A 367 25.11 -0.81 7.39
N ALA A 368 24.18 -1.64 6.91
CA ALA A 368 24.47 -2.78 6.03
C ALA A 368 25.03 -2.36 4.66
N ILE A 369 24.71 -1.15 4.19
CA ILE A 369 25.28 -0.56 2.98
C ILE A 369 26.73 -0.10 3.22
N GLU A 370 27.03 0.48 4.38
CA GLU A 370 28.38 0.98 4.71
C GLU A 370 29.36 -0.14 5.02
N ASP A 371 28.90 -1.17 5.74
CA ASP A 371 29.71 -2.35 6.07
C ASP A 371 28.94 -3.66 5.79
N PRO A 372 28.84 -4.11 4.52
CA PRO A 372 28.15 -5.35 4.20
C PRO A 372 28.78 -6.59 4.87
N GLN A 373 30.08 -6.58 5.16
CA GLN A 373 30.77 -7.74 5.73
C GLN A 373 30.50 -7.89 7.23
N GLY A 374 30.41 -6.77 7.96
CA GLY A 374 30.04 -6.75 9.39
C GLY A 374 28.64 -7.30 9.67
N PHE A 375 27.79 -7.35 8.66
CA PHE A 375 26.40 -7.82 8.79
C PHE A 375 26.23 -9.34 8.68
N GLY A 376 27.29 -10.10 8.44
CA GLY A 376 27.34 -11.58 8.56
C GLY A 376 26.38 -12.35 7.64
N GLY A 377 26.90 -13.33 6.90
CA GLY A 377 26.10 -14.11 5.95
C GLY A 377 25.94 -13.47 4.56
N LEU A 378 26.42 -12.24 4.39
CA LEU A 378 26.61 -11.62 3.07
C LEU A 378 27.94 -12.08 2.44
N SER A 379 27.94 -12.21 1.12
CA SER A 379 29.18 -12.41 0.39
C SER A 379 30.05 -11.15 0.46
N ALA A 380 31.37 -11.31 0.36
CA ALA A 380 32.32 -10.20 0.43
C ALA A 380 32.11 -9.12 -0.65
N LYS A 381 31.43 -9.46 -1.76
CA LYS A 381 31.09 -8.55 -2.85
C LYS A 381 29.57 -8.51 -2.99
N GLN A 382 28.97 -7.41 -2.54
CA GLN A 382 27.56 -7.12 -2.78
C GLN A 382 27.38 -6.23 -4.02
N ASP A 383 26.25 -6.40 -4.69
CA ASP A 383 25.82 -5.55 -5.79
C ASP A 383 25.25 -4.23 -5.26
N MET A 384 25.94 -3.14 -5.57
CA MET A 384 25.58 -1.78 -5.20
C MET A 384 24.99 -0.98 -6.38
N HIS A 385 24.43 -1.65 -7.39
CA HIS A 385 23.88 -0.99 -8.57
C HIS A 385 22.71 -0.03 -8.25
N PHE A 386 22.08 -0.11 -7.08
CA PHE A 386 21.12 0.93 -6.66
C PHE A 386 21.77 2.33 -6.56
N PHE A 387 23.09 2.42 -6.34
CA PHE A 387 23.88 3.67 -6.48
C PHE A 387 24.36 3.99 -7.90
N ARG A 388 23.97 3.24 -8.92
CA ARG A 388 24.39 3.48 -10.31
C ARG A 388 23.18 3.53 -11.21
N GLY A 389 22.93 4.65 -11.89
CA GLY A 389 21.96 4.65 -12.98
C GLY A 389 22.55 5.20 -14.28
N SER A 390 21.83 4.95 -15.36
CA SER A 390 22.09 5.52 -16.67
C SER A 390 21.43 6.90 -16.78
N GLY A 391 22.06 7.82 -17.52
CA GLY A 391 21.45 9.13 -17.81
C GLY A 391 21.39 10.12 -16.64
N GLY A 392 22.22 9.95 -15.60
CA GLY A 392 22.34 10.91 -14.48
C GLY A 392 21.40 10.65 -13.30
N PHE A 393 20.77 9.48 -13.22
CA PHE A 393 19.93 9.06 -12.09
C PHE A 393 20.61 8.01 -11.21
N ALA A 394 20.26 7.95 -9.93
CA ALA A 394 20.51 6.77 -9.09
C ALA A 394 19.24 5.95 -8.91
N TYR A 395 19.34 4.63 -8.91
CA TYR A 395 18.20 3.71 -8.63
C TYR A 395 17.90 3.59 -7.13
N TRP A 396 18.10 4.68 -6.38
CA TRP A 396 17.88 4.77 -4.93
C TRP A 396 16.72 5.71 -4.59
N GLY A 397 15.72 5.78 -5.48
CA GLY A 397 14.66 6.79 -5.42
C GLY A 397 13.74 6.76 -4.22
N TRP A 398 13.73 5.69 -3.43
CA TRP A 398 12.92 5.62 -2.21
C TRP A 398 13.41 6.57 -1.11
N VAL A 399 14.64 7.07 -1.18
CA VAL A 399 15.16 8.04 -0.20
C VAL A 399 14.41 9.37 -0.25
N GLU A 400 13.95 9.79 -1.43
CA GLU A 400 13.24 11.07 -1.61
C GLU A 400 11.94 11.15 -0.81
N PRO A 401 10.98 10.21 -0.91
CA PRO A 401 9.77 10.25 -0.09
C PRO A 401 10.06 10.13 1.41
N TYR A 402 11.14 9.45 1.82
CA TYR A 402 11.52 9.43 3.24
C TYR A 402 12.05 10.80 3.70
N ILE A 403 12.99 11.39 2.95
CA ILE A 403 13.56 12.71 3.26
C ILE A 403 12.48 13.78 3.22
N ALA A 404 11.49 13.67 2.33
CA ALA A 404 10.37 14.61 2.26
C ALA A 404 9.54 14.65 3.56
N LEU A 405 9.31 13.49 4.18
CA LEU A 405 8.58 13.41 5.45
C LEU A 405 9.48 13.73 6.67
N PHE A 406 10.77 13.38 6.61
CA PHE A 406 11.68 13.46 7.75
C PHE A 406 13.00 14.18 7.40
N PRO A 407 12.95 15.44 6.94
CA PRO A 407 14.10 16.14 6.36
C PRO A 407 15.25 16.39 7.35
N ASP A 408 14.93 16.43 8.64
CA ASP A 408 15.84 16.72 9.74
C ASP A 408 16.26 15.47 10.54
N SER A 409 15.91 14.27 10.06
CA SER A 409 16.29 13.02 10.73
C SER A 409 17.74 12.62 10.44
N ASP A 410 18.41 11.96 11.41
CA ASP A 410 19.75 11.39 11.23
C ASP A 410 19.83 10.49 9.99
N ASN A 411 18.79 9.70 9.74
CA ASN A 411 18.68 8.85 8.54
C ASN A 411 18.67 9.68 7.25
N ALA A 412 17.97 10.81 7.22
CA ALA A 412 17.95 11.70 6.05
C ALA A 412 19.33 12.32 5.80
N GLU A 413 20.03 12.76 6.86
CA GLU A 413 21.40 13.25 6.76
C GLU A 413 22.36 12.19 6.20
N ARG A 414 22.30 10.97 6.76
CA ARG A 414 23.10 9.82 6.30
C ARG A 414 22.82 9.47 4.83
N MET A 415 21.56 9.46 4.40
CA MET A 415 21.21 9.23 2.99
C MET A 415 21.78 10.31 2.08
N ARG A 416 21.67 11.60 2.47
CA ARG A 416 22.27 12.72 1.71
C ARG A 416 23.79 12.57 1.62
N GLU A 417 24.46 12.15 2.68
CA GLU A 417 25.91 11.88 2.68
C GLU A 417 26.30 10.73 1.77
N MET A 418 25.62 9.59 1.89
CA MET A 418 25.85 8.43 1.03
C MET A 418 25.68 8.79 -0.44
N SER A 419 24.60 9.49 -0.77
CA SER A 419 24.35 9.95 -2.13
C SER A 419 25.43 10.91 -2.62
N ARG A 420 25.87 11.88 -1.80
CA ARG A 420 26.99 12.76 -2.16
C ARG A 420 28.26 11.97 -2.46
N ARG A 421 28.60 10.97 -1.62
CA ARG A 421 29.79 10.12 -1.81
C ARG A 421 29.67 9.23 -3.06
N ALA A 422 28.51 8.63 -3.30
CA ALA A 422 28.33 7.65 -4.36
C ALA A 422 28.02 8.28 -5.73
N LEU A 423 27.37 9.45 -5.76
CA LEU A 423 26.73 10.03 -6.95
C LEU A 423 27.21 11.45 -7.27
N GLY A 424 27.92 12.12 -6.36
CA GLY A 424 28.34 13.52 -6.50
C GLY A 424 27.19 14.52 -6.32
N PHE A 425 27.38 15.76 -6.80
CA PHE A 425 26.45 16.89 -6.60
C PHE A 425 25.24 16.93 -7.57
N ARG A 426 25.17 16.02 -8.54
CA ARG A 426 24.06 15.95 -9.51
C ARG A 426 23.25 14.69 -9.23
N THR A 427 22.35 14.78 -8.25
CA THR A 427 21.56 13.61 -7.85
C THR A 427 20.10 13.87 -8.10
N HIS A 428 19.63 13.41 -9.24
CA HIS A 428 18.22 13.04 -9.37
C HIS A 428 18.12 11.55 -9.07
N TYR A 429 17.08 11.15 -8.37
CA TYR A 429 16.82 9.74 -8.12
C TYR A 429 15.70 9.24 -9.01
N ARG A 430 15.90 8.02 -9.48
CA ARG A 430 14.89 7.21 -10.12
C ARG A 430 14.64 6.01 -9.22
N GLY A 431 13.40 5.54 -9.16
CA GLY A 431 13.05 4.35 -8.40
C GLY A 431 11.87 3.63 -9.03
N ALA A 432 11.26 2.75 -8.24
CA ALA A 432 10.03 2.07 -8.63
C ALA A 432 8.87 3.02 -8.97
N ALA A 433 8.87 4.23 -8.40
CA ALA A 433 7.89 5.29 -8.64
C ALA A 433 8.29 6.25 -9.77
N GLY A 434 9.31 5.94 -10.57
CA GLY A 434 9.79 6.84 -11.63
C GLY A 434 10.84 7.82 -11.12
N ASN A 435 10.81 9.06 -11.61
CA ASN A 435 11.75 10.10 -11.17
C ASN A 435 11.28 10.66 -9.82
N THR A 436 11.79 10.09 -8.73
CA THR A 436 11.33 10.43 -7.39
C THR A 436 11.79 11.82 -6.95
N SER A 437 12.90 12.34 -7.48
CA SER A 437 13.25 13.74 -7.25
C SER A 437 12.20 14.69 -7.82
N CYS A 438 11.67 14.39 -9.01
CA CYS A 438 10.55 15.14 -9.57
C CYS A 438 9.25 15.00 -8.76
N LEU A 439 9.05 13.87 -8.09
CA LEU A 439 7.78 13.56 -7.44
C LEU A 439 7.73 13.86 -5.94
N PHE A 440 8.87 14.08 -5.28
CA PHE A 440 8.89 14.22 -3.82
C PHE A 440 9.77 15.37 -3.33
N ARG A 441 10.57 15.98 -4.20
CA ARG A 441 11.45 17.06 -3.77
C ARG A 441 10.72 18.41 -3.77
N GLY A 442 10.21 18.81 -2.61
CA GLY A 442 9.79 20.20 -2.39
C GLY A 442 10.99 21.15 -2.50
N PHE A 443 10.77 22.36 -3.00
CA PHE A 443 11.78 23.43 -3.08
C PHE A 443 12.51 23.58 -1.73
N GLU A 444 13.82 23.32 -1.67
CA GLU A 444 14.66 24.05 -0.71
C GLU A 444 14.81 25.47 -1.29
N PRO A 445 14.43 26.54 -0.57
CA PRO A 445 14.91 27.87 -0.97
C PRO A 445 16.44 27.81 -1.00
N PRO A 446 17.11 28.49 -1.94
CA PRO A 446 18.56 28.56 -1.92
C PRO A 446 18.97 28.98 -0.51
N SER A 447 19.68 28.09 0.18
CA SER A 447 20.30 28.42 1.45
C SER A 447 21.06 29.72 1.18
N ARG A 448 20.68 30.76 1.94
CA ARG A 448 21.39 32.03 1.94
C ARG A 448 22.88 31.70 1.89
N ALA A 449 23.57 32.29 0.92
CA ALA A 449 25.00 32.52 1.04
C ALA A 449 25.26 32.96 2.48
N LEU A 450 25.87 32.07 3.26
CA LEU A 450 26.46 32.46 4.52
C LEU A 450 27.63 33.36 4.13
N ASN A 451 27.51 34.62 4.55
CA ASN A 451 28.58 35.60 4.49
C ASN A 451 29.86 35.07 5.14
#